data_AF-T1D9J5-F1
#
_entry.id   AF-T1D9J5-F1
#
_cell.length_a   1.000
_cell.length_b   1.000
_cell.length_c   1.000
_cell.angle_alpha   90.00
_cell.angle_beta   90.00
_cell.angle_gamma   90.00
#
_symmetry.space_group_name_H-M   'P 1'
#
loop_
_entity.id
_entity.type
_entity.pdbx_description
1 polymer ?
#
loop_
_entity_poly.entity_id
_entity_poly.type
_entity_poly.pdbx_seq_one_letter_code
_entity_poly.pdbx_strand_id
1 'polypeptide(L)'
;MVEALSSIIRNSRPSNLLLYGKTGTGKSSVTRYVISKLEEKAPEKIATCYLNCQTFDSPYSILINVAKSLSTDDSIPQSGWPLDRVYSELSDRIEKNKKYLVIILDEIDKLVQKNGGDSLYV
;
A
#
# COMPACT_ATOMS: atom_id res chain seq x y z
N MET A 1 15.22 5.34 -0.69
CA MET A 1 13.82 5.40 -1.21
C MET A 1 13.78 5.82 -2.67
N VAL A 2 14.24 7.02 -3.03
CA VAL A 2 14.18 7.53 -4.42
C VAL A 2 14.81 6.56 -5.41
N GLU A 3 15.99 6.04 -5.10
CA GLU A 3 16.67 5.07 -5.96
C GLU A 3 15.86 3.77 -6.16
N ALA A 4 15.36 3.18 -5.08
CA ALA A 4 14.52 1.98 -5.14
C ALA A 4 13.24 2.20 -5.94
N LEU A 5 12.56 3.33 -5.78
CA LEU A 5 11.33 3.65 -6.51
C LEU A 5 11.59 4.08 -7.97
N SER A 6 12.77 4.63 -8.28
CA SER A 6 13.15 5.01 -9.65
C SER A 6 13.21 3.82 -10.60
N SER A 7 13.34 2.59 -10.08
CA SER A 7 13.26 1.34 -10.85
C SER A 7 11.95 1.20 -11.61
N ILE A 8 10.85 1.78 -11.10
CA ILE A 8 9.55 1.79 -11.78
C ILE A 8 9.61 2.58 -13.09
N ILE A 9 10.32 3.71 -13.11
CA ILE A 9 10.51 4.51 -14.33
C ILE A 9 11.26 3.69 -15.39
N ARG A 10 12.21 2.86 -14.95
CA ARG A 10 12.99 1.91 -15.76
C ARG A 10 12.23 0.63 -16.12
N ASN A 11 10.91 0.56 -15.88
CA ASN A 11 10.08 -0.63 -16.10
C ASN A 11 10.61 -1.89 -15.37
N SER A 12 11.09 -1.71 -14.15
CA SER A 12 11.54 -2.81 -13.30
C SER A 12 10.82 -2.77 -11.95
N ARG A 13 10.56 -3.94 -11.37
CA ARG A 13 9.91 -4.05 -10.06
C ARG A 13 10.82 -3.47 -8.98
N PRO A 14 10.35 -2.51 -8.17
CA PRO A 14 11.14 -1.96 -7.07
C PRO A 14 11.26 -2.97 -5.93
N SER A 15 12.32 -2.85 -5.12
CA SER A 15 12.44 -3.61 -3.87
C SER A 15 11.49 -3.05 -2.81
N ASN A 16 10.98 -3.92 -1.94
CA ASN A 16 10.20 -3.50 -0.78
C ASN A 16 11.06 -2.63 0.16
N LEU A 17 10.44 -1.60 0.76
CA LEU A 17 11.13 -0.64 1.63
C LEU A 17 10.46 -0.64 3.00
N LEU A 18 11.27 -0.71 4.06
CA LEU A 18 10.84 -0.45 5.43
C LEU A 18 11.57 0.78 5.96
N LEU A 19 10.81 1.78 6.40
CA LEU A 19 11.34 3.02 6.94
C LEU A 19 11.16 3.03 8.46
N TYR A 20 12.25 3.13 9.19
CA TYR A 20 12.25 3.18 10.65
C TYR A 20 12.89 4.48 11.16
N GLY A 21 12.54 4.87 12.38
CA GLY A 21 13.10 6.04 13.04
C GLY A 21 12.12 6.67 14.03
N LYS A 22 12.62 7.55 14.90
CA LYS A 22 11.79 8.26 15.89
C LYS A 22 10.65 9.04 15.24
N THR A 23 9.58 9.31 15.99
CA THR A 23 8.50 10.19 15.53
C THR A 23 9.05 11.59 15.23
N GLY A 24 8.43 12.29 14.27
CA GLY A 24 8.88 13.63 13.87
C GLY A 24 10.12 13.69 12.96
N THR A 25 10.74 12.57 12.57
CA THR A 25 11.89 12.57 11.63
C THR A 25 11.50 12.73 10.16
N GLY A 26 10.27 13.12 9.87
CA GLY A 26 9.81 13.39 8.50
C GLY A 26 9.57 12.16 7.62
N LYS A 27 9.54 10.92 8.16
CA LYS A 27 9.31 9.69 7.36
C LYS A 27 8.07 9.79 6.48
N SER A 28 6.90 10.03 7.07
CA SER A 28 5.64 10.15 6.35
C SER A 28 5.65 11.32 5.36
N SER A 29 6.22 12.46 5.74
CA SER A 29 6.33 13.65 4.89
C SER A 29 7.20 13.40 3.65
N VAL A 30 8.38 12.79 3.84
CA VAL A 30 9.30 12.45 2.74
C VAL A 30 8.68 11.39 1.85
N THR A 31 8.03 10.36 2.42
CA THR A 31 7.34 9.34 1.62
C THR A 31 6.26 9.97 0.74
N ARG A 32 5.35 10.79 1.29
CA ARG A 32 4.31 11.47 0.50
C ARG A 32 4.91 12.36 -0.59
N TYR A 33 5.98 13.08 -0.29
CA TYR A 33 6.66 13.93 -1.27
C TYR A 33 7.30 13.13 -2.42
N VAL A 34 7.98 12.03 -2.11
CA VAL A 34 8.61 11.19 -3.14
C VAL A 34 7.56 10.49 -3.99
N ILE A 35 6.48 10.02 -3.37
CA ILE A 35 5.37 9.37 -4.09
C ILE A 35 4.67 10.37 -5.03
N SER A 36 4.35 11.59 -4.57
CA SER A 36 3.72 12.59 -5.44
C SER A 36 4.61 12.97 -6.62
N LYS A 37 5.93 13.09 -6.41
CA LYS A 37 6.89 13.33 -7.49
C LYS A 37 7.02 12.15 -8.45
N LEU A 38 6.79 10.94 -7.98
CA LEU A 38 6.84 9.74 -8.79
C LEU A 38 5.57 9.60 -9.66
N GLU A 39 4.40 9.92 -9.10
CA GLU A 39 3.13 10.02 -9.84
C GLU A 39 3.19 11.11 -10.91
N GLU A 40 3.75 12.28 -10.59
CA GLU A 40 3.92 13.38 -11.55
C GLU A 40 4.79 12.97 -12.75
N LYS A 41 5.83 12.16 -12.52
CA LYS A 41 6.76 11.72 -13.56
C LYS A 41 6.27 10.54 -14.39
N ALA A 42 5.36 9.72 -13.86
CA ALA A 42 4.93 8.49 -14.50
C ALA A 42 3.46 8.15 -14.19
N PRO A 43 2.50 9.05 -14.47
CA PRO A 43 1.09 8.88 -14.07
C PRO A 43 0.43 7.67 -14.74
N GLU A 44 0.87 7.32 -15.94
CA GLU A 44 0.37 6.16 -16.67
C GLU A 44 1.02 4.83 -16.28
N LYS A 45 2.11 4.86 -15.51
CA LYS A 45 2.83 3.64 -15.11
C LYS A 45 2.54 3.21 -13.68
N ILE A 46 1.97 4.09 -12.86
CA ILE A 46 1.94 3.91 -11.40
C ILE A 46 0.53 4.12 -10.88
N ALA A 47 0.10 3.22 -10.01
CA ALA A 47 -1.03 3.41 -9.12
C ALA A 47 -0.49 3.43 -7.69
N THR A 48 -0.94 4.37 -6.87
CA THR A 48 -0.49 4.47 -5.47
C THR A 48 -1.66 4.30 -4.52
N CYS A 49 -1.39 3.69 -3.38
CA CYS A 49 -2.36 3.54 -2.30
C CYS A 49 -1.66 3.86 -0.99
N TYR A 50 -2.10 4.92 -0.32
CA TYR A 50 -1.58 5.31 1.00
C TYR A 50 -2.61 4.95 2.07
N LEU A 51 -2.19 4.16 3.06
CA LEU A 51 -3.02 3.71 4.17
C LEU A 51 -2.31 4.00 5.49
N ASN A 52 -3.03 4.65 6.41
CA ASN A 52 -2.57 4.75 7.79
C ASN A 52 -3.12 3.56 8.59
N CYS A 53 -2.23 2.75 9.17
CA CYS A 53 -2.58 1.55 9.92
C CYS A 53 -3.16 1.81 11.32
N GLN A 54 -3.15 3.06 11.79
CA GLN A 54 -3.97 3.48 12.94
C GLN A 54 -5.46 3.49 12.60
N THR A 55 -5.81 3.84 11.36
CA THR A 55 -7.19 3.88 10.85
C THR A 55 -7.61 2.53 10.28
N PHE A 56 -6.74 1.90 9.49
CA PHE A 56 -6.99 0.60 8.87
C PHE A 56 -6.13 -0.47 9.53
N ASP A 57 -6.66 -1.05 10.61
CA ASP A 57 -5.91 -1.88 11.57
C ASP A 57 -6.18 -3.39 11.44
N SER A 58 -6.73 -3.82 10.32
CA SER A 58 -6.90 -5.24 10.00
C SER A 58 -6.44 -5.55 8.57
N PRO A 59 -5.91 -6.77 8.31
CA PRO A 59 -5.61 -7.22 6.95
C PRO A 59 -6.79 -7.08 6.00
N TYR A 60 -8.01 -7.34 6.49
CA TYR A 60 -9.24 -7.21 5.72
C TYR A 60 -9.48 -5.75 5.27
N SER A 61 -9.42 -4.81 6.21
CA SER A 61 -9.61 -3.38 5.93
C SER A 61 -8.55 -2.86 4.97
N ILE A 62 -7.29 -3.28 5.12
CA ILE A 62 -6.20 -2.91 4.21
C ILE A 62 -6.51 -3.41 2.80
N LEU A 63 -6.79 -4.70 2.63
CA LEU A 63 -7.05 -5.29 1.31
C LEU A 63 -8.25 -4.64 0.60
N ILE A 64 -9.35 -4.37 1.32
CA ILE A 64 -10.50 -3.66 0.75
C ILE A 64 -10.10 -2.27 0.25
N ASN A 65 -9.36 -1.51 1.05
CA ASN A 65 -8.99 -0.14 0.64
C ASN A 65 -8.00 -0.14 -0.52
N VAL A 66 -7.06 -1.09 -0.57
CA VAL A 66 -6.18 -1.24 -1.74
C VAL A 66 -7.02 -1.59 -2.98
N ALA A 67 -7.93 -2.56 -2.88
CA ALA A 67 -8.76 -2.96 -4.01
C ALA A 67 -9.66 -1.83 -4.51
N LYS A 68 -10.23 -1.03 -3.61
CA LYS A 68 -11.00 0.18 -3.94
C LYS A 68 -10.14 1.28 -4.57
N SER A 69 -8.88 1.40 -4.20
CA SER A 69 -8.00 2.42 -4.80
C SER A 69 -7.66 2.16 -6.28
N LEU A 70 -7.83 0.92 -6.76
CA LEU A 70 -7.51 0.51 -8.13
C LEU A 70 -8.67 0.62 -9.13
N SER A 71 -9.88 0.92 -8.68
CA SER A 71 -11.02 1.12 -9.58
C SER A 71 -12.09 2.01 -8.97
N THR A 72 -12.79 2.76 -9.81
CA THR A 72 -13.94 3.57 -9.39
C THR A 72 -15.24 2.77 -9.23
N ASP A 73 -15.23 1.48 -9.54
CA ASP A 73 -16.42 0.62 -9.38
C ASP A 73 -16.66 0.25 -7.91
N ASP A 74 -17.88 0.50 -7.44
CA ASP A 74 -18.38 0.18 -6.10
C ASP A 74 -18.70 -1.32 -5.90
N SER A 75 -18.12 -2.18 -6.73
CA SER A 75 -18.40 -3.62 -6.72
C SER A 75 -17.89 -4.33 -5.45
N ILE A 76 -16.97 -3.72 -4.70
CA ILE A 76 -16.51 -4.26 -3.40
C ILE A 76 -17.32 -3.59 -2.27
N PRO A 77 -18.23 -4.32 -1.62
CA PRO A 77 -18.97 -3.79 -0.49
C PRO A 77 -18.02 -3.50 0.68
N GLN A 78 -18.45 -2.63 1.61
CA GLN A 78 -17.65 -2.32 2.80
C GLN A 78 -17.44 -3.52 3.73
N SER A 79 -18.32 -4.54 3.65
CA SER A 79 -18.23 -5.78 4.42
C SER A 79 -18.99 -6.91 3.73
N GLY A 80 -18.81 -8.14 4.24
CA GLY A 80 -19.60 -9.31 3.81
C GLY A 80 -18.96 -10.15 2.71
N TRP A 81 -17.89 -9.66 2.07
CA TRP A 81 -17.07 -10.52 1.20
C TRP A 81 -16.06 -11.31 2.03
N PRO A 82 -15.87 -12.61 1.74
CA PRO A 82 -14.74 -13.39 2.26
C PRO A 82 -13.40 -12.77 1.85
N LEU A 83 -12.38 -12.92 2.71
CA LEU A 83 -11.05 -12.38 2.45
C LEU A 83 -10.47 -12.87 1.12
N ASP A 84 -10.65 -14.15 0.80
CA ASP A 84 -10.17 -14.77 -0.43
C ASP A 84 -10.82 -14.15 -1.67
N ARG A 85 -12.11 -13.78 -1.57
CA ARG A 85 -12.82 -13.08 -2.65
C ARG A 85 -12.27 -11.68 -2.86
N VAL A 86 -11.99 -10.95 -1.79
CA VAL A 86 -11.35 -9.62 -1.87
C VAL A 86 -9.96 -9.73 -2.49
N TYR A 87 -9.19 -10.76 -2.12
CA TYR A 87 -7.85 -11.00 -2.66
C TYR A 87 -7.87 -11.34 -4.16
N SER A 88 -8.80 -12.20 -4.58
CA SER A 88 -8.99 -12.52 -6.01
C SER A 88 -9.35 -11.28 -6.81
N GLU A 89 -10.32 -10.49 -6.33
CA GLU A 89 -10.74 -9.25 -6.99
C GLU A 89 -9.59 -8.22 -7.06
N LEU A 90 -8.81 -8.09 -5.98
CA LEU A 90 -7.63 -7.24 -5.97
C LEU A 90 -6.61 -7.68 -7.04
N SER A 91 -6.36 -8.98 -7.14
CA SER A 91 -5.43 -9.54 -8.12
C SER A 91 -5.87 -9.24 -9.55
N ASP A 92 -7.16 -9.46 -9.86
CA ASP A 92 -7.75 -9.14 -11.15
C ASP A 92 -7.63 -7.65 -11.50
N ARG A 93 -7.81 -6.76 -10.51
CA ARG A 93 -7.66 -5.31 -10.71
C ARG A 93 -6.22 -4.91 -10.98
N ILE A 94 -5.25 -5.53 -10.29
CA ILE A 94 -3.83 -5.29 -10.53
C ILE A 94 -3.46 -5.68 -11.97
N GLU A 95 -3.91 -6.85 -12.42
CA GLU A 95 -3.67 -7.33 -13.77
C GLU A 95 -4.29 -6.44 -14.85
N LYS A 96 -5.53 -5.97 -14.64
CA LYS A 96 -6.25 -5.10 -15.57
C LYS A 96 -5.61 -3.72 -15.71
N ASN A 97 -5.12 -3.13 -14.61
CA ASN A 97 -4.54 -1.79 -14.62
C ASN A 97 -3.22 -1.72 -15.38
N LYS A 98 -2.44 -2.82 -15.46
CA LYS A 98 -1.11 -2.87 -16.09
C LYS A 98 -0.13 -1.78 -15.60
N LYS A 99 -0.34 -1.30 -14.36
CA LYS A 99 0.48 -0.30 -13.66
C LYS A 99 1.25 -0.97 -12.53
N TYR A 100 2.37 -0.37 -12.14
CA TYR A 100 3.04 -0.70 -10.89
C TYR A 100 2.22 -0.15 -9.72
N LEU A 101 1.69 -1.05 -8.89
CA LEU A 101 1.01 -0.67 -7.66
C LEU A 101 2.04 -0.45 -6.55
N VAL A 102 2.08 0.77 -6.02
CA VAL A 102 2.87 1.13 -4.84
C VAL A 102 1.94 1.28 -3.65
N ILE A 103 2.07 0.39 -2.67
CA ILE A 103 1.29 0.40 -1.44
C ILE A 103 2.17 0.99 -0.33
N ILE A 104 1.68 2.03 0.33
CA ILE A 104 2.32 2.68 1.47
C ILE A 104 1.49 2.40 2.71
N LEU A 105 2.06 1.65 3.64
CA LEU A 105 1.47 1.39 4.95
C LEU A 105 2.19 2.24 5.99
N ASP A 106 1.55 3.31 6.44
CA ASP A 106 2.09 4.17 7.50
C ASP A 106 1.71 3.63 8.88
N GLU A 107 2.61 3.81 9.85
CA GLU A 107 2.43 3.35 11.25
C GLU A 107 2.07 1.85 11.36
N ILE A 108 2.72 1.01 10.53
CA ILE A 108 2.51 -0.45 10.49
C ILE A 108 2.75 -1.14 11.84
N ASP A 109 3.54 -0.53 12.73
CA ASP A 109 3.76 -1.01 14.09
C ASP A 109 2.44 -1.11 14.89
N LYS A 110 1.46 -0.26 14.58
CA LYS A 110 0.12 -0.29 15.20
C LYS A 110 -0.71 -1.48 14.75
N LEU A 111 -0.57 -1.89 13.49
CA LEU A 111 -1.20 -3.11 12.96
C LEU A 111 -0.67 -4.35 13.68
N VAL A 112 0.65 -4.42 13.87
CA VAL A 112 1.34 -5.55 14.52
C VAL A 112 0.95 -5.65 15.99
N GLN A 113 0.94 -4.54 16.72
CA GLN A 113 0.56 -4.50 18.14
C GLN A 113 -0.87 -5.00 18.38
N LYS A 114 -1.81 -4.67 17.49
CA LYS A 114 -3.22 -5.08 17.62
C LYS A 114 -3.49 -6.53 17.23
N ASN A 115 -2.74 -7.08 16.26
CA ASN A 115 -3.02 -8.39 15.67
C ASN A 115 -2.08 -9.52 16.13
N GLY A 116 -1.09 -9.27 16.99
CA GLY A 116 -0.16 -10.33 17.38
C GLY A 116 0.98 -9.88 18.29
N GLY A 117 0.66 -9.35 19.47
CA GLY A 117 1.65 -8.98 20.49
C GLY A 117 2.51 -10.12 21.06
N ASP A 118 2.35 -11.38 20.65
CA ASP A 118 2.97 -12.54 21.30
C ASP A 118 3.67 -13.57 20.37
N SER A 119 4.07 -13.22 19.14
CA SER A 119 4.83 -14.18 18.29
C SER A 119 6.06 -13.65 17.56
N LEU A 120 6.57 -12.48 17.94
CA LEU A 120 7.85 -11.98 17.40
C LEU A 120 9.10 -12.45 18.17
N TYR A 121 8.93 -13.37 19.13
CA TYR A 121 10.01 -14.09 19.82
C TYR A 121 9.60 -15.54 20.13
N VAL A 122 9.56 -16.42 19.12
CA VAL A 122 9.89 -17.85 19.28
C VAL A 122 10.57 -18.34 18.01
#